data_AF-A0A287DEU1-F1
#
_entry.id   AF-A0A287DEU1-F1
#
_cell.length_a   1.000
_cell.length_b   1.000
_cell.length_c   1.000
_cell.angle_alpha   90.00
_cell.angle_beta   90.00
_cell.angle_gamma   90.00
#
_symmetry.space_group_name_H-M   'P 1'
#
loop_
_entity.id
_entity.type
_entity.pdbx_description
1 polymer ?
#
loop_
_entity_poly.entity_id
_entity_poly.type
_entity_poly.pdbx_seq_one_letter_code
_entity_poly.pdbx_strand_id
1 'polypeptide(L)'
;MLSLPSWKCPEWTLNASQVNVSSPEFTEEWQKRIRELQGAIMVASCIQILVGFSGLIGFLMRFISPLTIAPTISLVALPLFDPVGNDTGIHWGISFTTIFLIMLFSQFLKNIPVPVPVYGGEKKCHTSKFYLFQVFPVLLALCISWFICFVLTVTNTLPSSPTDYGYLARTDTKSNVLRQAPWFRVPYPGQWGRPTISLAGVFGIIAGVVSSMVESVGDYYASPPPPKHAINRGIGIEGLGCLLAGAWGTGNGTTSFSENVGALGITKFCTSSYIRVLPFWPRLDHSDKGEMGMSQLAHCSHASSRKHLTGAIETRM
;
A
#
# COMPACT_ATOMS: atom_id res chain seq x y z
N MET A 1 -12.48 -5.48 -17.89
CA MET A 1 -13.56 -6.18 -17.16
C MET A 1 -14.79 -5.30 -16.97
N LEU A 2 -14.69 -4.16 -16.27
CA LEU A 2 -15.83 -3.26 -16.00
C LEU A 2 -16.30 -2.42 -17.20
N SER A 3 -15.57 -2.41 -18.31
CA SER A 3 -15.92 -1.71 -19.55
C SER A 3 -16.84 -2.51 -20.49
N LEU A 4 -17.13 -3.79 -20.17
CA LEU A 4 -18.03 -4.59 -21.00
C LEU A 4 -19.48 -4.08 -20.87
N PRO A 5 -20.30 -4.16 -21.94
CA PRO A 5 -21.68 -3.69 -21.93
C PRO A 5 -22.53 -4.30 -20.80
N SER A 6 -22.26 -5.56 -20.45
CA SER A 6 -22.93 -6.29 -19.37
C SER A 6 -22.68 -5.72 -17.97
N TRP A 7 -21.62 -4.93 -17.79
CA TRP A 7 -21.22 -4.35 -16.51
C TRP A 7 -21.46 -2.83 -16.43
N LYS A 8 -22.10 -2.24 -17.45
CA LYS A 8 -22.54 -0.84 -17.38
C LYS A 8 -23.54 -0.68 -16.24
N CYS A 9 -23.35 0.38 -15.46
CA CYS A 9 -24.32 0.78 -14.46
C CYS A 9 -25.68 1.06 -15.14
N PRO A 10 -26.78 0.51 -14.63
CA PRO A 10 -28.11 0.88 -15.11
C PRO A 10 -28.33 2.39 -14.99
N GLU A 11 -29.06 3.01 -15.93
CA GLU A 11 -29.24 4.47 -15.95
C GLU A 11 -29.84 5.03 -14.66
N TRP A 12 -30.73 4.27 -14.01
CA TRP A 12 -31.33 4.64 -12.73
C TRP A 12 -30.32 4.76 -11.58
N THR A 13 -29.16 4.10 -11.68
CA THR A 13 -28.08 4.19 -10.67
C THR A 13 -27.23 5.45 -10.80
N LEU A 14 -27.33 6.18 -11.91
CA LEU A 14 -26.50 7.36 -12.20
C LEU A 14 -27.06 8.63 -11.54
N ASN A 15 -28.37 8.67 -11.27
CA ASN A 15 -29.03 9.81 -10.63
C ASN A 15 -29.15 9.58 -9.12
N ALA A 16 -28.34 10.29 -8.33
CA ALA A 16 -28.34 10.16 -6.86
C ALA A 16 -29.71 10.41 -6.20
N SER A 17 -30.60 11.17 -6.84
CA SER A 17 -31.98 11.43 -6.38
C SER A 17 -32.94 10.26 -6.63
N GLN A 18 -32.60 9.33 -7.53
CA GLN A 18 -33.42 8.18 -7.91
C GLN A 18 -32.94 6.88 -7.23
N VAL A 19 -31.77 6.90 -6.59
CA VAL A 19 -31.17 5.71 -5.97
C VAL A 19 -31.60 5.58 -4.52
N ASN A 20 -32.44 4.57 -4.25
CA ASN A 20 -32.63 4.08 -2.89
C ASN A 20 -31.52 3.09 -2.53
N VAL A 21 -30.52 3.57 -1.79
CA VAL A 21 -29.33 2.79 -1.39
C VAL A 21 -29.66 1.56 -0.53
N SER A 22 -30.85 1.55 0.10
CA SER A 22 -31.33 0.44 0.92
C SER A 22 -32.21 -0.54 0.14
N SER A 23 -32.46 -0.31 -1.16
CA SER A 23 -33.28 -1.22 -1.94
C SER A 23 -32.56 -2.56 -2.16
N PRO A 24 -33.30 -3.68 -2.20
CA PRO A 24 -32.71 -4.99 -2.48
C PRO A 24 -32.12 -5.03 -3.89
N GLU A 25 -32.71 -4.31 -4.84
CA GLU A 25 -32.24 -4.19 -6.22
C GLU A 25 -30.86 -3.52 -6.29
N PHE A 26 -30.70 -2.37 -5.62
CA PHE A 26 -29.41 -1.69 -5.55
C PHE A 26 -28.36 -2.55 -4.85
N THR A 27 -28.76 -3.23 -3.78
CA THR A 27 -27.87 -4.11 -3.02
C THR A 27 -27.34 -5.26 -3.88
N GLU A 28 -28.23 -5.90 -4.63
CA GLU A 28 -27.89 -7.01 -5.50
C GLU A 28 -27.00 -6.57 -6.68
N GLU A 29 -27.19 -5.36 -7.23
CA GLU A 29 -26.36 -4.84 -8.33
C GLU A 29 -24.88 -4.67 -7.96
N TRP A 30 -24.58 -4.09 -6.79
CA TRP A 30 -23.18 -3.98 -6.35
C TRP A 30 -22.65 -5.33 -5.85
N GLN A 31 -23.47 -6.17 -5.20
CA GLN A 31 -23.06 -7.49 -4.73
C GLN A 31 -22.69 -8.43 -5.88
N LYS A 32 -23.43 -8.41 -7.00
CA LYS A 32 -23.07 -9.16 -8.22
C LYS A 32 -21.65 -8.84 -8.68
N ARG A 33 -21.27 -7.56 -8.69
CA ARG A 33 -19.93 -7.10 -9.11
C ARG A 33 -18.86 -7.55 -8.13
N ILE A 34 -19.15 -7.49 -6.84
CA ILE A 34 -18.24 -7.99 -5.80
C ILE A 34 -18.05 -9.51 -5.93
N ARG A 35 -19.12 -10.29 -6.09
CA ARG A 35 -19.04 -11.76 -6.26
C ARG A 35 -18.19 -12.15 -7.47
N GLU A 36 -18.30 -11.39 -8.55
CA GLU A 36 -17.51 -11.59 -9.75
C GLU A 36 -16.02 -11.27 -9.52
N LEU A 37 -15.74 -10.15 -8.86
CA LEU A 37 -14.39 -9.75 -8.48
C LEU A 37 -13.75 -10.76 -7.52
N GLN A 38 -14.52 -11.27 -6.56
CA GLN A 38 -14.10 -12.34 -5.64
C GLN A 38 -13.66 -13.59 -6.39
N GLY A 39 -14.49 -14.09 -7.31
CA GLY A 39 -14.16 -15.29 -8.07
C GLY A 39 -12.92 -15.10 -8.93
N ALA A 40 -12.80 -13.94 -9.61
CA ALA A 40 -11.64 -13.61 -10.41
C ALA A 40 -10.35 -13.52 -9.57
N ILE A 41 -10.39 -12.87 -8.40
CA ILE A 41 -9.26 -12.80 -7.46
C ILE A 41 -8.88 -14.18 -6.96
N MET A 42 -9.84 -15.01 -6.54
CA MET A 42 -9.56 -16.36 -6.02
C MET A 42 -8.84 -17.22 -7.07
N VAL A 43 -9.30 -17.21 -8.32
CA VAL A 43 -8.67 -17.96 -9.42
C VAL A 43 -7.26 -17.44 -9.72
N ALA A 44 -7.09 -16.12 -9.84
CA ALA A 44 -5.79 -15.51 -10.09
C ALA A 44 -4.79 -15.80 -8.94
N SER A 45 -5.30 -15.82 -7.70
CA SER A 45 -4.51 -16.12 -6.49
C SER A 45 -4.02 -17.56 -6.49
N CYS A 46 -4.84 -18.53 -6.91
CA CYS A 46 -4.40 -19.92 -7.08
C CYS A 46 -3.21 -20.02 -8.04
N ILE A 47 -3.23 -19.25 -9.14
CA ILE A 47 -2.11 -19.20 -10.09
C ILE A 47 -0.87 -18.58 -9.42
N GLN A 48 -1.03 -17.48 -8.68
CA GLN A 48 0.07 -16.85 -7.93
C GLN A 48 0.70 -17.80 -6.90
N ILE A 49 -0.12 -18.56 -6.17
CA ILE A 49 0.33 -19.59 -5.21
C ILE A 49 1.17 -20.65 -5.92
N LEU A 50 0.69 -21.17 -7.06
CA LEU A 50 1.42 -22.16 -7.85
C LEU A 50 2.75 -21.60 -8.37
N VAL A 51 2.75 -20.36 -8.87
CA VAL A 51 3.94 -19.68 -9.37
C VAL A 51 4.96 -19.40 -8.24
N GLY A 52 4.50 -18.98 -7.06
CA GLY A 52 5.34 -18.72 -5.90
C GLY A 52 5.99 -20.00 -5.35
N PHE A 53 5.19 -21.04 -5.07
CA PHE A 53 5.71 -22.28 -4.47
C PHE A 53 6.43 -23.21 -5.45
N SER A 54 6.16 -23.13 -6.76
CA SER A 54 6.93 -23.90 -7.77
C SER A 54 8.38 -23.42 -7.92
N GLY A 55 8.69 -22.24 -7.41
CA GLY A 55 10.01 -21.65 -7.50
C GLY A 55 10.30 -20.91 -8.81
N LEU A 56 9.28 -20.75 -9.66
CA LEU A 56 9.38 -20.08 -10.96
C LEU A 56 9.84 -18.62 -10.82
N ILE A 57 9.40 -17.91 -9.78
CA ILE A 57 9.82 -16.51 -9.54
C ILE A 57 11.34 -16.41 -9.40
N GLY A 58 11.98 -17.31 -8.66
CA GLY A 58 13.41 -17.32 -8.44
C GLY A 58 14.24 -17.56 -9.72
N PHE A 59 13.64 -18.21 -10.72
CA PHE A 59 14.18 -18.28 -12.08
C PHE A 59 13.96 -16.97 -12.83
N LEU A 60 12.74 -16.41 -12.77
CA LEU A 60 12.37 -15.16 -13.45
C LEU A 60 13.10 -13.92 -12.90
N MET A 61 13.62 -13.96 -11.67
CA MET A 61 14.43 -12.88 -11.09
C MET A 61 15.64 -12.50 -11.95
N ARG A 62 16.16 -13.39 -12.80
CA ARG A 62 17.23 -13.03 -13.74
C ARG A 62 16.79 -11.99 -14.79
N PHE A 63 15.49 -11.92 -15.08
CA PHE A 63 14.89 -11.04 -16.08
C PHE A 63 14.18 -9.83 -15.47
N ILE A 64 13.89 -9.88 -14.17
CA ILE A 64 13.28 -8.78 -13.43
C ILE A 64 14.40 -7.82 -13.01
N SER A 65 14.50 -6.70 -13.71
CA SER A 65 15.48 -5.64 -13.45
C SER A 65 14.74 -4.33 -13.22
N PRO A 66 15.38 -3.30 -12.64
CA PRO A 66 14.76 -1.97 -12.50
C PRO A 66 14.20 -1.43 -13.83
N LEU A 67 14.82 -1.82 -14.97
CA LEU A 67 14.38 -1.46 -16.32
C LEU A 67 13.04 -2.09 -16.71
N THR A 68 12.68 -3.26 -16.16
CA THR A 68 11.39 -3.91 -16.39
C THR A 68 10.36 -3.56 -15.31
N ILE A 69 10.79 -3.30 -14.08
CA ILE A 69 9.92 -2.89 -12.97
C ILE A 69 9.30 -1.51 -13.21
N ALA A 70 10.12 -0.50 -13.54
CA ALA A 70 9.65 0.88 -13.73
C ALA A 70 8.49 1.04 -14.74
N PRO A 71 8.58 0.50 -15.98
CA PRO A 71 7.47 0.59 -16.93
C PRO A 71 6.25 -0.22 -16.48
N THR A 72 6.45 -1.34 -15.79
CA THR A 72 5.36 -2.18 -15.27
C THR A 72 4.54 -1.42 -14.22
N ILE A 73 5.19 -0.81 -13.22
CA ILE A 73 4.53 0.03 -12.21
C ILE A 73 3.86 1.24 -12.87
N SER A 74 4.52 1.87 -13.84
CA SER A 74 3.94 3.01 -14.57
C SER A 74 2.66 2.62 -15.30
N LEU A 75 2.62 1.46 -15.95
CA LEU A 75 1.43 0.96 -16.65
C LEU A 75 0.28 0.63 -15.70
N VAL A 76 0.55 0.23 -14.45
CA VAL A 76 -0.48 0.06 -13.43
C VAL A 76 -1.00 1.38 -12.90
N ALA A 77 -0.14 2.40 -12.79
CA ALA A 77 -0.53 3.73 -12.33
C ALA A 77 -1.35 4.52 -13.35
N LEU A 78 -1.07 4.35 -14.65
CA LEU A 78 -1.72 5.14 -15.72
C LEU A 78 -3.26 5.09 -15.71
N PRO A 79 -3.93 3.93 -15.60
CA PRO A 79 -5.38 3.86 -15.53
C PRO A 79 -6.01 4.53 -14.29
N LEU A 80 -5.22 4.84 -13.26
CA LEU A 80 -5.70 5.49 -12.05
C LEU A 80 -5.81 7.02 -12.21
N PHE A 81 -5.24 7.60 -13.27
CA PHE A 81 -5.28 9.05 -13.47
C PHE A 81 -6.69 9.60 -13.66
N ASP A 82 -7.55 8.91 -14.43
CA ASP A 82 -8.93 9.35 -14.66
C ASP A 82 -9.77 9.38 -13.37
N PRO A 83 -9.87 8.29 -12.57
CA PRO A 83 -10.63 8.33 -11.32
C PRO A 83 -10.02 9.30 -10.31
N VAL A 84 -8.69 9.33 -10.17
CA VAL A 84 -8.02 10.28 -9.27
C VAL A 84 -8.27 11.72 -9.73
N GLY A 85 -8.23 11.99 -11.02
CA GLY A 85 -8.49 13.31 -11.60
C GLY A 85 -9.91 13.80 -11.34
N ASN A 86 -10.90 12.92 -11.51
CA ASN A 86 -12.30 13.23 -11.22
C ASN A 86 -12.53 13.54 -9.73
N ASP A 87 -11.97 12.73 -8.83
CA ASP A 87 -12.11 12.94 -7.38
C ASP A 87 -11.34 14.17 -6.89
N THR A 88 -10.13 14.38 -7.41
CA THR A 88 -9.28 15.55 -7.12
C THR A 88 -9.89 16.83 -7.67
N GLY A 89 -10.62 16.74 -8.78
CA GLY A 89 -11.30 17.84 -9.45
C GLY A 89 -12.53 18.38 -8.70
N ILE A 90 -13.11 17.60 -7.79
CA ILE A 90 -14.23 18.01 -6.94
C ILE A 90 -13.91 19.33 -6.21
N HIS A 91 -12.69 19.44 -5.66
CA HIS A 91 -12.22 20.68 -5.07
C HIS A 91 -10.70 20.86 -5.26
N TRP A 92 -10.30 21.46 -6.39
CA TRP A 92 -8.89 21.67 -6.76
C TRP A 92 -8.03 22.35 -5.67
N GLY A 93 -8.58 23.28 -4.87
CA GLY A 93 -7.81 24.00 -3.84
C GLY A 93 -7.33 23.12 -2.68
N ILE A 94 -8.22 22.28 -2.13
CA ILE A 94 -7.89 21.29 -1.08
C ILE A 94 -6.96 20.22 -1.65
N SER A 95 -7.22 19.77 -2.87
CA SER A 95 -6.36 18.84 -3.59
C SER A 95 -4.93 19.37 -3.74
N PHE A 96 -4.78 20.61 -4.22
CA PHE A 96 -3.48 21.28 -4.35
C PHE A 96 -2.79 21.42 -2.99
N THR A 97 -3.54 21.81 -1.96
CA THR A 97 -3.03 21.91 -0.58
C THR A 97 -2.49 20.57 -0.09
N THR A 98 -3.21 19.48 -0.35
CA THR A 98 -2.79 18.12 0.03
C THR A 98 -1.50 17.72 -0.69
N ILE A 99 -1.43 17.92 -2.00
CA ILE A 99 -0.24 17.63 -2.82
C ILE A 99 0.96 18.46 -2.34
N PHE A 100 0.74 19.76 -2.08
CA PHE A 100 1.76 20.66 -1.54
C PHE A 100 2.29 20.17 -0.19
N LEU A 101 1.41 19.78 0.74
CA LEU A 101 1.80 19.24 2.04
C LEU A 101 2.58 17.93 1.90
N ILE A 102 2.17 17.03 1.00
CA ILE A 102 2.91 15.78 0.71
C ILE A 102 4.31 16.10 0.21
N MET A 103 4.46 17.03 -0.75
CA MET A 103 5.76 17.45 -1.26
C MET A 103 6.61 18.12 -0.17
N LEU A 104 6.02 19.02 0.63
CA LEU A 104 6.69 19.70 1.73
C LEU A 104 7.26 18.70 2.74
N PHE A 105 6.45 17.73 3.17
CA PHE A 105 6.85 16.74 4.17
C PHE A 105 7.84 15.70 3.63
N SER A 106 7.59 15.19 2.42
CA SER A 106 8.40 14.12 1.81
C SER A 106 9.75 14.62 1.28
N GLN A 107 9.81 15.84 0.73
CA GLN A 107 11.01 16.35 0.06
C GLN A 107 11.80 17.34 0.93
N PHE A 108 11.14 18.27 1.63
CA PHE A 108 11.83 19.36 2.35
C PHE A 108 12.01 19.07 3.84
N LEU A 109 10.95 18.64 4.54
CA LEU A 109 11.01 18.42 6.00
C LEU A 109 11.49 17.02 6.41
N LYS A 110 11.80 16.16 5.43
CA LYS A 110 12.24 14.77 5.62
C LYS A 110 13.34 14.61 6.67
N ASN A 111 14.35 15.50 6.64
CA ASN A 111 15.54 15.37 7.48
C ASN A 111 15.43 16.13 8.81
N ILE A 112 14.25 16.67 9.16
CA ILE A 112 14.07 17.42 10.40
C ILE A 112 13.74 16.42 11.53
N PRO A 113 14.63 16.25 12.53
CA PRO A 113 14.33 15.41 13.67
C PRO A 113 13.33 16.12 14.58
N VAL A 114 12.16 15.50 14.79
CA VAL A 114 11.20 15.97 15.78
C VAL A 114 11.61 15.39 17.15
N PRO A 115 11.83 16.22 18.17
CA PRO A 115 12.10 15.75 19.52
C PRO A 115 10.82 15.13 20.10
N VAL A 116 10.77 13.81 20.22
CA VAL A 116 9.65 13.10 20.85
C VAL A 116 10.05 12.72 22.27
N PRO A 117 9.29 13.12 23.29
CA PRO A 117 9.56 12.71 24.67
C PRO A 117 9.23 11.22 24.82
N VAL A 118 10.24 10.40 25.12
CA VAL A 118 10.06 8.98 25.38
C VAL A 118 10.07 8.77 26.90
N TYR A 119 8.96 8.24 27.42
CA TYR A 119 8.82 7.92 28.83
C TYR A 119 9.07 6.42 29.03
N GLY A 120 10.25 6.06 29.55
CA GLY A 120 10.58 4.67 29.89
C GLY A 120 12.05 4.43 30.28
N GLY A 121 12.26 3.82 31.46
CA GLY A 121 13.46 3.10 31.91
C GLY A 121 14.67 3.90 32.39
N GLU A 122 15.01 3.78 33.68
CA GLU A 122 16.15 4.33 34.48
C GLU A 122 16.45 5.85 34.43
N LYS A 123 16.12 6.59 33.37
CA LYS A 123 16.22 8.06 33.33
C LYS A 123 14.85 8.69 33.06
N LYS A 124 14.43 9.57 33.97
CA LYS A 124 13.04 10.05 34.15
C LYS A 124 12.41 10.82 32.96
N CYS A 125 13.18 11.23 31.95
CA CYS A 125 12.67 11.72 30.67
C CYS A 125 13.86 11.84 29.72
N HIS A 126 13.82 11.25 28.54
CA HIS A 126 14.80 11.53 27.50
C HIS A 126 14.10 11.88 26.19
N THR A 127 14.59 12.93 25.53
CA THR A 127 14.11 13.35 24.23
C THR A 127 14.82 12.53 23.17
N SER A 128 14.08 11.68 22.46
CA SER A 128 14.61 10.95 21.31
C SER A 128 14.33 11.71 20.02
N LYS A 129 15.27 11.67 19.07
CA LYS A 129 15.12 12.29 17.75
C LYS A 129 14.33 11.34 16.84
N PHE A 130 13.11 11.70 16.47
CA PHE A 130 12.25 10.89 15.59
C PHE A 130 11.98 11.63 14.26
N TYR A 131 12.21 10.96 13.14
CA TYR A 131 12.03 11.53 11.80
C TYR A 131 10.58 11.33 11.30
N LEU A 132 9.62 12.01 11.96
CA LEU A 132 8.18 11.86 11.71
C LEU A 132 7.81 12.06 10.23
N PHE A 133 8.33 13.14 9.62
CA PHE A 133 8.03 13.51 8.23
C PHE A 133 8.60 12.53 7.20
N GLN A 134 9.60 11.72 7.58
CA GLN A 134 10.19 10.74 6.70
C GLN A 134 9.41 9.42 6.68
N VAL A 135 8.81 9.04 7.81
CA VAL A 135 8.09 7.76 7.95
C VAL A 135 6.60 7.90 7.61
N PHE A 136 5.97 9.04 7.95
CA PHE A 136 4.53 9.26 7.77
C PHE A 136 4.16 10.55 7.00
N PRO A 137 4.86 10.93 5.91
CA PRO A 137 4.58 12.19 5.20
C PRO A 137 3.16 12.25 4.65
N VAL A 138 2.70 11.17 4.01
CA VAL A 138 1.37 11.11 3.37
C VAL A 138 0.26 11.15 4.42
N LEU A 139 0.37 10.33 5.48
CA LEU A 139 -0.62 10.30 6.56
C LEU A 139 -0.75 11.67 7.24
N LEU A 140 0.37 12.32 7.54
CA LEU A 140 0.35 13.65 8.17
C LEU A 140 -0.28 14.71 7.26
N ALA A 141 0.03 14.69 5.96
CA ALA A 141 -0.57 15.59 4.98
C ALA A 141 -2.09 15.38 4.88
N LEU A 142 -2.55 14.12 4.86
CA LEU A 142 -3.97 13.79 4.87
C LEU A 142 -4.67 14.26 6.15
N CYS A 143 -4.07 14.05 7.32
CA CYS A 143 -4.63 14.52 8.59
C CYS A 143 -4.78 16.05 8.63
N ILE A 144 -3.77 16.79 8.17
CA ILE A 144 -3.80 18.26 8.14
C ILE A 144 -4.82 18.75 7.12
N SER A 145 -4.84 18.18 5.92
CA SER A 145 -5.82 18.53 4.88
C SER A 145 -7.25 18.27 5.34
N TRP A 146 -7.51 17.10 5.94
CA TRP A 146 -8.81 16.79 6.54
C TRP A 146 -9.18 17.77 7.67
N PHE A 147 -8.22 18.15 8.52
CA PHE A 147 -8.45 19.12 9.58
C PHE A 147 -8.80 20.51 9.02
N ILE A 148 -8.14 20.94 7.93
CA ILE A 148 -8.51 22.17 7.21
C ILE A 148 -9.95 22.06 6.71
N CYS A 149 -10.32 20.96 6.05
CA CYS A 149 -11.69 20.73 5.61
C CYS A 149 -12.69 20.75 6.77
N PHE A 150 -12.33 20.18 7.91
CA PHE A 150 -13.16 20.20 9.12
C PHE A 150 -13.40 21.62 9.62
N VAL A 151 -12.34 22.44 9.73
CA VAL A 151 -12.46 23.86 10.12
C VAL A 151 -13.35 24.61 9.13
N LEU A 152 -13.12 24.47 7.82
CA LEU A 152 -13.93 25.11 6.78
C LEU A 152 -15.40 24.65 6.78
N THR A 153 -15.65 23.40 7.21
CA THR A 153 -17.00 22.86 7.40
C THR A 153 -17.69 23.54 8.58
N VAL A 154 -17.01 23.64 9.73
CA VAL A 154 -17.55 24.25 10.96
C VAL A 154 -17.77 25.77 10.80
N THR A 155 -16.89 26.46 10.08
CA THR A 155 -17.04 27.90 9.79
C THR A 155 -18.08 28.18 8.70
N ASN A 156 -18.75 27.17 8.15
CA ASN A 156 -19.69 27.27 7.04
C ASN A 156 -19.13 28.01 5.81
N THR A 157 -17.82 27.92 5.59
CA THR A 157 -17.15 28.49 4.41
C THR A 157 -17.42 27.64 3.16
N LEU A 158 -17.64 26.34 3.34
CA LEU A 158 -18.05 25.42 2.28
C LEU A 158 -19.58 25.43 2.12
N PRO A 159 -20.09 25.43 0.87
CA PRO A 159 -21.53 25.55 0.62
C PRO A 159 -22.31 24.34 1.16
N SER A 160 -23.55 24.58 1.57
CA SER A 160 -24.44 23.54 2.12
C SER A 160 -25.34 22.89 1.07
N SER A 161 -25.45 23.48 -0.13
CA SER A 161 -26.24 22.91 -1.22
C SER A 161 -25.46 21.81 -1.96
N PRO A 162 -26.04 20.61 -2.19
CA PRO A 162 -25.39 19.51 -2.89
C PRO A 162 -24.94 19.82 -4.33
N THR A 163 -25.53 20.83 -4.95
CA THR A 163 -25.25 21.22 -6.35
C THR A 163 -24.05 22.16 -6.46
N ASP A 164 -23.60 22.73 -5.35
CA ASP A 164 -22.63 23.80 -5.37
C ASP A 164 -21.20 23.27 -5.29
N TYR A 165 -20.29 23.96 -5.98
CA TYR A 165 -18.88 23.62 -6.01
C TYR A 165 -18.29 23.60 -4.58
N GLY A 166 -17.66 22.48 -4.21
CA GLY A 166 -17.04 22.31 -2.89
C GLY A 166 -17.95 21.72 -1.81
N TYR A 167 -19.24 21.45 -2.08
CA TYR A 167 -20.10 20.74 -1.13
C TYR A 167 -19.52 19.39 -0.71
N LEU A 168 -19.03 18.62 -1.68
CA LEU A 168 -18.43 17.30 -1.46
C LEU A 168 -17.11 17.34 -0.66
N ALA A 169 -16.49 18.51 -0.50
CA ALA A 169 -15.32 18.69 0.34
C ALA A 169 -15.65 18.80 1.84
N ARG A 170 -16.94 18.93 2.19
CA ARG A 170 -17.36 19.00 3.60
C ARG A 170 -17.22 17.66 4.29
N THR A 171 -16.81 17.72 5.55
CA THR A 171 -16.58 16.53 6.39
C THR A 171 -17.86 15.88 6.93
N ASP A 172 -18.99 16.58 6.86
CA ASP A 172 -20.29 16.14 7.39
C ASP A 172 -21.21 15.46 6.37
N THR A 173 -20.85 15.44 5.08
CA THR A 173 -21.67 14.90 3.97
C THR A 173 -22.05 13.43 4.13
N LYS A 174 -21.19 12.63 4.79
CA LYS A 174 -21.41 11.19 5.02
C LYS A 174 -21.73 10.85 6.48
N SER A 175 -22.05 11.85 7.30
CA SER A 175 -22.37 11.65 8.73
C SER A 175 -23.54 10.69 8.96
N ASN A 176 -24.53 10.66 8.06
CA ASN A 176 -25.65 9.73 8.14
C ASN A 176 -25.20 8.26 8.02
N VAL A 177 -24.21 7.97 7.18
CA VAL A 177 -23.66 6.60 7.03
C VAL A 177 -23.00 6.16 8.33
N LEU A 178 -22.25 7.05 8.99
CA LEU A 178 -21.61 6.77 10.27
C LEU A 178 -22.64 6.49 11.38
N ARG A 179 -23.77 7.20 11.38
CA ARG A 179 -24.87 6.99 12.36
C ARG A 179 -25.65 5.70 12.14
N GLN A 180 -25.79 5.28 10.89
CA GLN A 180 -26.51 4.05 10.52
C GLN A 180 -25.63 2.79 10.59
N ALA A 181 -24.31 2.94 10.69
CA ALA A 181 -23.39 1.82 10.72
C ALA A 181 -23.55 1.00 12.02
N PRO A 182 -23.55 -0.35 11.93
CA PRO A 182 -23.54 -1.19 13.11
C PRO A 182 -22.22 -1.05 13.87
N TRP A 183 -22.29 -0.98 15.20
CA TRP A 183 -21.10 -0.90 16.07
C TRP A 183 -20.17 -2.10 15.92
N PHE A 184 -20.73 -3.29 15.66
CA PHE A 184 -19.98 -4.51 15.45
C PHE A 184 -20.43 -5.17 14.14
N ARG A 185 -19.48 -5.38 13.24
CA ARG A 185 -19.66 -6.18 12.02
C ARG A 185 -18.53 -7.19 11.95
N VAL A 186 -18.87 -8.47 12.07
CA VAL A 186 -17.91 -9.56 11.87
C VAL A 186 -17.92 -9.92 10.39
N PRO A 187 -16.86 -9.61 9.63
CA PRO A 187 -16.79 -10.02 8.24
C PRO A 187 -16.55 -11.54 8.20
N TYR A 188 -17.11 -12.24 7.23
CA TYR A 188 -17.00 -13.69 7.09
C TYR A 188 -16.85 -14.08 5.61
N PRO A 189 -16.28 -15.26 5.31
CA PRO A 189 -16.05 -15.65 3.92
C PRO A 189 -17.38 -15.90 3.21
N GLY A 190 -17.50 -15.41 1.98
CA GLY A 190 -18.73 -15.52 1.19
C GLY A 190 -19.87 -14.60 1.65
N GLN A 191 -19.59 -13.55 2.43
CA GLN A 191 -20.63 -12.61 2.93
C GLN A 191 -21.45 -11.91 1.84
N TRP A 192 -20.93 -11.84 0.61
CA TRP A 192 -21.61 -11.22 -0.53
C TRP A 192 -22.33 -12.24 -1.44
N GLY A 193 -22.31 -13.53 -1.07
CA GLY A 193 -22.87 -14.65 -1.81
C GLY A 193 -21.80 -15.53 -2.47
N ARG A 194 -22.23 -16.44 -3.36
CA ARG A 194 -21.35 -17.41 -4.03
C ARG A 194 -20.49 -16.70 -5.10
N PRO A 195 -19.15 -16.84 -5.10
CA PRO A 195 -18.30 -16.23 -6.11
C PRO A 195 -18.70 -16.66 -7.53
N THR A 196 -18.71 -15.71 -8.45
CA THR A 196 -18.94 -15.96 -9.88
C THR A 196 -17.65 -15.72 -10.66
N ILE A 197 -17.49 -16.42 -11.78
CA ILE A 197 -16.25 -16.41 -12.56
C ILE A 197 -16.57 -16.14 -14.02
N SER A 198 -16.01 -15.06 -14.55
CA SER A 198 -15.91 -14.78 -15.98
C SER A 198 -14.46 -14.89 -16.42
N LEU A 199 -14.25 -15.50 -17.59
CA LEU A 199 -12.94 -15.56 -18.24
C LEU A 199 -12.31 -14.16 -18.37
N ALA A 200 -13.09 -13.17 -18.80
CA ALA A 200 -12.61 -11.80 -18.97
C ALA A 200 -12.18 -11.16 -17.63
N GLY A 201 -12.85 -11.50 -16.52
CA GLY A 201 -12.48 -11.07 -15.19
C GLY A 201 -11.18 -11.73 -14.72
N VAL A 202 -11.08 -13.04 -14.89
CA VAL A 202 -9.88 -13.81 -14.54
C VAL A 202 -8.64 -13.29 -15.26
N PHE A 203 -8.68 -13.13 -16.58
CA PHE A 203 -7.53 -12.60 -17.33
C PHE A 203 -7.15 -11.18 -16.91
N GLY A 204 -8.15 -10.32 -16.64
CA GLY A 204 -7.91 -8.98 -16.15
C GLY A 204 -7.21 -8.95 -14.79
N ILE A 205 -7.65 -9.78 -13.84
CA ILE A 205 -7.05 -9.85 -12.51
C ILE A 205 -5.69 -10.56 -12.53
N ILE A 206 -5.49 -11.58 -13.36
CA ILE A 206 -4.17 -12.21 -13.55
C ILE A 206 -3.14 -11.17 -13.99
N ALA A 207 -3.47 -10.26 -14.91
CA ALA A 207 -2.55 -9.21 -15.33
C ALA A 207 -2.15 -8.30 -14.15
N GLY A 208 -3.10 -7.91 -13.30
CA GLY A 208 -2.82 -7.15 -12.07
C GLY A 208 -1.96 -7.92 -11.08
N VAL A 209 -2.24 -9.21 -10.86
CA VAL A 209 -1.47 -10.09 -9.98
C VAL A 209 -0.05 -10.32 -10.50
N VAL A 210 0.14 -10.45 -11.81
CA VAL A 210 1.48 -10.52 -12.41
C VAL A 210 2.25 -9.23 -12.18
N SER A 211 1.60 -8.08 -12.35
CA SER A 211 2.22 -6.81 -12.05
C SER A 211 2.59 -6.68 -10.57
N SER A 212 1.72 -7.10 -9.65
CA SER A 212 1.99 -7.03 -8.21
C SER A 212 3.11 -7.99 -7.79
N MET A 213 3.27 -9.13 -8.46
CA MET A 213 4.42 -10.01 -8.26
C MET A 213 5.73 -9.31 -8.67
N VAL A 214 5.75 -8.59 -9.79
CA VAL A 214 6.93 -7.83 -10.25
C VAL A 214 7.27 -6.71 -9.27
N GLU A 215 6.26 -5.97 -8.81
CA GLU A 215 6.40 -4.94 -7.78
C GLU A 215 6.97 -5.51 -6.48
N SER A 216 6.40 -6.61 -5.97
CA SER A 216 6.84 -7.27 -4.73
C SER A 216 8.28 -7.80 -4.82
N VAL A 217 8.70 -8.30 -5.98
CA VAL A 217 10.11 -8.65 -6.21
C VAL A 217 11.00 -7.40 -6.10
N GLY A 218 10.58 -6.26 -6.65
CA GLY A 218 11.27 -4.98 -6.49
C GLY A 218 11.40 -4.55 -5.02
N ASP A 219 10.33 -4.68 -4.25
CA ASP A 219 10.31 -4.41 -2.81
C ASP A 219 11.31 -5.29 -2.03
N TYR A 220 11.38 -6.58 -2.38
CA TYR A 220 12.34 -7.50 -1.78
C TYR A 220 13.80 -7.14 -2.09
N TYR A 221 14.07 -6.57 -3.28
CA TYR A 221 15.40 -6.06 -3.65
C TYR A 221 15.77 -4.75 -2.95
N ALA A 222 14.79 -3.95 -2.51
CA ALA A 222 15.04 -2.70 -1.78
C ALA A 222 15.54 -2.94 -0.33
N SER A 223 15.40 -4.17 0.17
CA SER A 223 15.97 -4.66 1.42
C SER A 223 17.27 -5.45 1.17
N PRO A 224 18.07 -5.79 2.21
CA PRO A 224 19.20 -6.70 2.05
C PRO A 224 18.78 -7.95 1.27
N PRO A 225 19.43 -8.27 0.15
CA PRO A 225 18.86 -9.14 -0.88
C PRO A 225 18.57 -10.53 -0.32
N PRO A 226 17.30 -10.93 -0.22
CA PRO A 226 16.95 -12.20 0.38
C PRO A 226 17.28 -13.37 -0.57
N PRO A 227 17.54 -14.58 -0.02
CA PRO A 227 17.78 -15.77 -0.83
C PRO A 227 16.56 -16.10 -1.70
N LYS A 228 16.79 -16.69 -2.89
CA LYS A 228 15.73 -16.97 -3.89
C LYS A 228 14.54 -17.77 -3.32
N HIS A 229 14.81 -18.71 -2.41
CA HIS A 229 13.76 -19.50 -1.77
C HIS A 229 12.81 -18.66 -0.90
N ALA A 230 13.29 -17.54 -0.34
CA ALA A 230 12.51 -16.69 0.54
C ALA A 230 11.57 -15.81 -0.28
N ILE A 231 12.05 -15.33 -1.42
CA ILE A 231 11.24 -14.59 -2.40
C ILE A 231 10.12 -15.47 -2.96
N ASN A 232 10.45 -16.70 -3.38
CA ASN A 232 9.46 -17.68 -3.85
C ASN A 232 8.36 -17.92 -2.81
N ARG A 233 8.75 -18.14 -1.54
CA ARG A 233 7.80 -18.33 -0.43
C ARG A 233 7.02 -17.06 -0.11
N GLY A 234 7.64 -15.88 -0.24
CA GLY A 234 6.99 -14.58 -0.09
C GLY A 234 5.83 -14.42 -1.06
N ILE A 235 6.09 -14.59 -2.37
CA ILE A 235 5.05 -14.54 -3.40
C ILE A 235 3.97 -15.61 -3.21
N GLY A 236 4.35 -16.81 -2.78
CA GLY A 236 3.38 -17.88 -2.46
C GLY A 236 2.44 -17.51 -1.30
N ILE A 237 2.97 -16.86 -0.26
CA ILE A 237 2.19 -16.36 0.89
C ILE A 237 1.34 -15.16 0.49
N GLU A 238 1.84 -14.25 -0.35
CA GLU A 238 1.02 -13.17 -0.92
C GLU A 238 -0.17 -13.72 -1.68
N GLY A 239 0.02 -14.74 -2.52
CA GLY A 239 -1.07 -15.41 -3.22
C GLY A 239 -2.08 -16.05 -2.27
N LEU A 240 -1.62 -16.63 -1.15
CA LEU A 240 -2.52 -17.13 -0.11
C LEU A 240 -3.32 -16.00 0.55
N GLY A 241 -2.68 -14.85 0.81
CA GLY A 241 -3.34 -13.64 1.28
C GLY A 241 -4.42 -13.16 0.30
N CYS A 242 -4.12 -13.12 -1.00
CA CYS A 242 -5.06 -12.73 -2.05
C CYS A 242 -6.25 -13.71 -2.11
N LEU A 243 -6.00 -15.01 -1.96
CA LEU A 243 -7.04 -16.03 -1.96
C LEU A 243 -8.01 -15.81 -0.79
N LEU A 244 -7.47 -15.55 0.41
CA LEU A 244 -8.26 -15.25 1.60
C LEU A 244 -9.02 -13.92 1.48
N ALA A 245 -8.39 -12.88 0.92
CA ALA A 245 -9.02 -11.59 0.65
C ALA A 245 -10.20 -11.73 -0.34
N GLY A 246 -10.02 -12.52 -1.40
CA GLY A 246 -11.08 -12.89 -2.33
C GLY A 246 -12.22 -13.66 -1.65
N ALA A 247 -11.89 -14.66 -0.81
CA ALA A 247 -12.89 -15.42 -0.07
C ALA A 247 -13.71 -14.53 0.89
N TRP A 248 -13.06 -13.58 1.58
CA TRP A 248 -13.70 -12.63 2.49
C TRP A 248 -14.46 -11.51 1.77
N GLY A 249 -14.20 -11.32 0.48
CA GLY A 249 -14.90 -10.34 -0.33
C GLY A 249 -14.45 -8.92 -0.09
N THR A 250 -13.16 -8.71 0.14
CA THR A 250 -12.60 -7.37 0.32
C THR A 250 -12.59 -6.57 -0.98
N GLY A 251 -12.66 -7.26 -2.13
CA GLY A 251 -12.61 -6.63 -3.46
C GLY A 251 -11.22 -6.15 -3.87
N ASN A 252 -10.17 -6.56 -3.14
CA ASN A 252 -8.79 -6.23 -3.43
C ASN A 252 -7.87 -7.45 -3.23
N GLY A 253 -6.75 -7.48 -3.95
CA GLY A 253 -5.65 -8.39 -3.67
C GLY A 253 -4.78 -7.88 -2.52
N THR A 254 -3.93 -8.75 -1.98
CA THR A 254 -2.89 -8.40 -1.02
C THR A 254 -1.53 -8.38 -1.71
N THR A 255 -0.69 -7.41 -1.40
CA THR A 255 0.66 -7.29 -1.97
C THR A 255 1.63 -6.77 -0.92
N SER A 256 2.92 -6.84 -1.22
CA SER A 256 3.96 -6.13 -0.47
C SER A 256 3.73 -4.61 -0.53
N PHE A 257 4.04 -3.90 0.56
CA PHE A 257 3.84 -2.46 0.63
C PHE A 257 5.19 -1.74 0.70
N SER A 258 5.55 -1.09 -0.40
CA SER A 258 6.86 -0.42 -0.58
C SER A 258 7.15 0.64 0.49
N GLU A 259 6.12 1.29 1.03
CA GLU A 259 6.23 2.29 2.09
C GLU A 259 6.68 1.66 3.41
N ASN A 260 6.22 0.42 3.70
CA ASN A 260 6.68 -0.32 4.87
C ASN A 260 8.16 -0.70 4.71
N VAL A 261 8.58 -1.07 3.50
CA VAL A 261 9.99 -1.34 3.17
C VAL A 261 10.84 -0.09 3.36
N GLY A 262 10.36 1.07 2.89
CA GLY A 262 10.99 2.36 3.11
C GLY A 262 11.12 2.70 4.60
N ALA A 263 10.06 2.51 5.38
CA ALA A 263 10.05 2.74 6.82
C ALA A 263 11.06 1.84 7.57
N LEU A 264 11.23 0.58 7.17
CA LEU A 264 12.24 -0.32 7.72
C LEU A 264 13.66 0.17 7.44
N GLY A 265 13.93 0.67 6.23
CA GLY A 265 15.24 1.26 5.87
C GLY A 265 15.63 2.46 6.74
N ILE A 266 14.63 3.21 7.24
CA ILE A 266 14.82 4.42 8.05
C ILE A 266 14.94 4.07 9.53
N THR A 267 13.98 3.30 10.05
CA THR A 267 13.89 2.98 11.47
C THR A 267 14.98 2.01 11.92
N LYS A 268 15.59 1.27 10.99
CA LYS A 268 16.63 0.26 11.25
C LYS A 268 16.23 -0.81 12.29
N PHE A 269 14.95 -0.86 12.66
CA PHE A 269 14.38 -1.91 13.49
C PHE A 269 13.96 -3.08 12.58
N CYS A 270 14.94 -3.81 12.07
CA CYS A 270 14.69 -5.17 11.56
C CYS A 270 14.52 -6.14 12.73
N THR A 271 13.56 -5.87 13.62
CA THR A 271 13.32 -6.73 14.77
C THR A 271 12.42 -7.87 14.35
N SER A 272 13.08 -8.99 14.03
CA SER A 272 12.52 -10.34 13.90
C SER A 272 11.54 -10.75 15.03
N SER A 273 11.50 -10.04 16.16
CA SER A 273 10.70 -10.44 17.34
C SER A 273 9.18 -10.45 17.13
N TYR A 274 8.60 -9.52 16.37
CA TYR A 274 7.14 -9.53 16.13
C TYR A 274 6.71 -10.52 15.04
N ILE A 275 7.58 -10.77 14.05
CA ILE A 275 7.33 -11.73 12.96
C ILE A 275 7.60 -13.19 13.40
N ARG A 276 8.43 -13.41 14.43
CA ARG A 276 8.70 -14.75 15.02
C ARG A 276 7.47 -15.47 15.56
N VAL A 277 6.36 -14.76 15.80
CA VAL A 277 5.11 -15.34 16.30
C VAL A 277 4.27 -15.93 15.17
N LEU A 278 4.57 -15.61 13.90
CA LEU A 278 3.87 -16.17 12.75
C LEU A 278 4.45 -17.55 12.37
N PRO A 279 3.64 -18.61 12.35
CA PRO A 279 4.12 -20.00 12.23
C PRO A 279 4.78 -20.36 10.89
N PHE A 280 4.78 -19.46 9.90
CA PHE A 280 5.21 -19.72 8.52
C PHE A 280 6.57 -19.14 8.15
N TRP A 281 7.19 -18.32 9.01
CA TRP A 281 8.52 -17.75 8.71
C TRP A 281 9.64 -18.72 9.14
N PRO A 282 10.71 -18.89 8.34
CA PRO A 282 11.81 -19.77 8.71
C PRO A 282 12.45 -19.33 10.04
N ARG A 283 12.48 -20.25 11.01
CA ARG A 283 13.30 -20.13 12.21
C ARG A 283 14.76 -20.20 11.78
N LEU A 284 15.51 -19.14 12.03
CA LEU A 284 16.96 -19.22 12.04
C LEU A 284 17.34 -19.86 13.36
N ASP A 285 17.62 -21.17 13.34
CA ASP A 285 18.17 -21.87 14.49
C ASP A 285 19.60 -21.38 14.73
N HIS A 286 19.79 -20.66 15.83
CA HIS A 286 21.12 -20.42 16.38
C HIS A 286 21.58 -21.69 17.09
N SER A 287 22.19 -22.60 16.34
CA SER A 287 23.04 -23.64 16.91
C SER A 287 24.37 -23.66 16.17
N ASP A 288 25.21 -22.67 16.46
CA ASP A 288 26.59 -22.97 16.83
C ASP A 288 27.22 -21.79 17.56
N LYS A 289 27.76 -22.08 18.74
CA LYS A 289 28.55 -21.15 19.54
C LYS A 289 29.94 -21.06 18.93
N GLY A 290 30.21 -19.97 18.23
CA GLY A 290 31.55 -19.55 17.85
C GLY A 290 31.53 -18.05 17.60
N GLU A 291 32.42 -17.31 18.25
CA GLU A 291 32.58 -15.86 18.13
C GLU A 291 32.88 -15.44 16.68
N MET A 292 31.85 -15.28 15.85
CA MET A 292 31.91 -14.59 14.55
C MET A 292 30.49 -14.18 14.17
N GLY A 293 30.07 -12.96 14.55
CA GLY A 293 28.70 -12.52 14.28
C GLY A 293 28.37 -11.08 14.63
N MET A 294 29.37 -10.18 14.64
CA MET A 294 29.18 -8.74 14.81
C MET A 294 29.88 -7.91 13.71
N SER A 295 30.36 -8.55 12.64
CA SER A 295 31.21 -7.89 11.63
C SER A 295 30.58 -7.73 10.23
N GLN A 296 29.35 -8.18 9.97
CA GLN A 296 28.72 -8.00 8.64
C GLN A 296 27.70 -6.84 8.57
N LEU A 297 27.31 -6.24 9.70
CA LEU A 297 26.39 -5.07 9.72
C LEU A 297 27.07 -3.73 10.01
N ALA A 298 28.38 -3.71 10.30
CA ALA A 298 29.15 -2.48 10.49
C ALA A 298 29.79 -1.94 9.19
N HIS A 299 29.80 -2.71 8.09
CA HIS A 299 30.56 -2.34 6.88
C HIS A 299 29.80 -1.48 5.86
N CYS A 300 28.51 -1.19 6.06
CA CYS A 300 27.73 -0.28 5.19
C CYS A 300 27.66 1.17 5.70
N SER A 301 28.58 1.60 6.58
CA SER A 301 28.62 2.99 7.08
C SER A 301 29.89 3.77 6.74
N HIS A 302 30.86 3.22 5.98
CA HIS A 302 32.16 3.88 5.82
C HIS A 302 32.76 3.87 4.39
N ALA A 303 31.92 3.93 3.35
CA ALA A 303 32.40 4.04 1.96
C ALA A 303 31.85 5.26 1.18
N SER A 304 31.44 6.33 1.87
CA SER A 304 31.00 7.57 1.21
C SER A 304 31.53 8.86 1.88
N SER A 305 32.78 8.86 2.38
CA SER A 305 33.44 10.10 2.78
C SER A 305 34.97 9.96 2.92
N ARG A 306 35.68 9.89 1.78
CA ARG A 306 37.07 10.38 1.62
C ARG A 306 37.59 10.13 0.21
N LYS A 307 37.36 11.08 -0.70
CA LYS A 307 38.25 11.31 -1.86
C LYS A 307 38.25 12.81 -2.16
N HIS A 308 39.13 13.56 -1.48
CA HIS A 308 39.73 14.79 -2.01
C HIS A 308 40.97 15.16 -1.16
N LEU A 309 42.11 15.29 -1.86
CA LEU A 309 43.43 15.83 -1.46
C LEU A 309 44.19 15.05 -0.34
N THR A 310 45.49 14.76 -0.42
CA THR A 310 46.61 15.54 -1.01
C THR A 310 47.85 14.66 -1.26
N GLY A 311 48.55 14.89 -2.39
CA GLY A 311 49.99 14.77 -2.74
C GLY A 311 50.92 13.67 -2.18
N ALA A 312 52.08 13.34 -2.74
CA ALA A 312 52.79 13.62 -4.00
C ALA A 312 54.10 12.79 -3.97
N ILE A 313 54.73 12.56 -5.15
CA ILE A 313 56.13 12.13 -5.38
C ILE A 313 56.33 10.61 -5.14
N GLU A 314 56.78 9.77 -6.08
CA GLU A 314 58.10 9.78 -6.74
C GLU A 314 58.11 8.77 -7.92
N THR A 315 58.60 9.20 -9.09
CA THR A 315 58.94 8.32 -10.23
C THR A 315 60.38 8.58 -10.61
N ARG A 316 61.23 7.56 -10.56
CA ARG A 316 62.49 7.48 -11.29
C ARG A 316 62.58 6.14 -12.01
N MET A 317 63.00 6.27 -13.27
CA MET A 317 63.31 5.28 -14.31
C MET A 317 62.12 4.67 -15.04
#